data_AF-A0A7X7K9Z3-F1
#
_entry.id   AF-A0A7X7K9Z3-F1
#
_cell.length_a   1.000
_cell.length_b   1.000
_cell.length_c   1.000
_cell.angle_alpha   90.00
_cell.angle_beta   90.00
_cell.angle_gamma   90.00
#
_symmetry.space_group_name_H-M   'P 1'
#
loop_
_entity.id
_entity.type
_entity.pdbx_description
1 polymer ?
#
loop_
_entity_poly.entity_id
_entity_poly.type
_entity_poly.pdbx_seq_one_letter_code
_entity_poly.pdbx_strand_id
1 'polypeptide(L)'
;MATLRGRGILVLALVSAGWAAVTLAPYPAVRVLVPAVFLAGILAMSRWPVLGATAVCLGQGLGLALGAPHVSAAGLVAGLGAMVLLGRRSRLPRALLPVLTAWGVIVATDLAPVRQVLGLALFAAAYGVGFTVRRAAERATAAEAALRELEAVEVAARARAELEDERHRLSARSTRLVAAATRQMRDLALAARPTLDTEDLARLRARGESAVDELRSLLGVLREDGTRAPALPAAEPVAPRRRPPWHADALTTVVLWGIALTVWLMERADAPPPLGAALAIGAVTLRRRAPAAALLIAAAGLVAQRFGGSPYQLGPALAVALALLVWSTVGARTPLRLAALVPLAAATLLVTEPAHDASLEVACAILLGAGLGSYAWHRLEEGHELARARSETYTRQVELAVAAAVGQERLAVARDLHDVASGAIGVMMLHASVAAVKRTADPVAARTALDDVA
;
A
#
# COMPACT_ATOMS: atom_id res chain seq x y z
N MET A 1 23.05 -2.08 1.67
CA MET A 1 22.14 -1.49 0.64
C MET A 1 22.81 -0.49 -0.31
N ALA A 2 23.84 0.27 0.08
CA ALA A 2 24.52 1.23 -0.81
C ALA A 2 25.31 0.57 -1.96
N THR A 3 25.94 -0.59 -1.71
CA THR A 3 26.74 -1.35 -2.69
C THR A 3 25.91 -1.95 -3.83
N LEU A 4 24.68 -2.39 -3.54
CA LEU A 4 23.73 -2.89 -4.55
C LEU A 4 23.19 -1.77 -5.46
N ARG A 5 23.08 -0.53 -4.97
CA ARG A 5 22.68 0.63 -5.78
C ARG A 5 23.76 1.06 -6.78
N GLY A 6 25.04 0.90 -6.44
CA GLY A 6 26.16 1.22 -7.34
C GLY A 6 26.25 0.27 -8.54
N ARG A 7 26.06 -1.04 -8.31
CA ARG A 7 26.10 -2.06 -9.38
C ARG A 7 25.05 -1.83 -10.45
N GLY A 8 23.83 -1.45 -10.08
CA GLY A 8 22.75 -1.19 -11.05
C GLY A 8 23.02 0.00 -11.98
N ILE A 9 23.64 1.07 -11.47
CA ILE A 9 23.99 2.25 -12.28
C ILE A 9 25.14 1.91 -13.22
N LEU A 10 26.14 1.17 -12.73
CA LEU A 10 27.26 0.72 -13.56
C LEU A 10 26.78 -0.13 -14.73
N VAL A 11 25.91 -1.12 -14.47
CA VAL A 11 25.32 -1.97 -15.50
C VAL A 11 24.53 -1.12 -16.51
N LEU A 12 23.68 -0.21 -16.06
CA LEU A 12 22.91 0.66 -16.96
C LEU A 12 23.84 1.54 -17.82
N ALA A 13 24.91 2.07 -17.24
CA ALA A 13 25.88 2.91 -17.94
C ALA A 13 26.63 2.10 -19.01
N LEU A 14 27.09 0.88 -18.68
CA LEU A 14 27.75 -0.02 -19.62
C LEU A 14 26.81 -0.46 -20.76
N VAL A 15 25.57 -0.80 -20.45
CA VAL A 15 24.56 -1.18 -21.45
C VAL A 15 24.25 0.00 -22.38
N SER A 16 24.10 1.21 -21.82
CA SER A 16 23.82 2.42 -22.59
C SER A 16 24.98 2.80 -23.52
N ALA A 17 26.22 2.69 -23.03
CA ALA A 17 27.42 2.93 -23.83
C ALA A 17 27.60 1.86 -24.91
N GLY A 18 27.44 0.58 -24.57
CA GLY A 18 27.53 -0.52 -25.53
C GLY A 18 26.48 -0.41 -26.64
N TRP A 19 25.24 -0.08 -26.28
CA TRP A 19 24.16 0.18 -27.23
C TRP A 19 24.50 1.31 -28.20
N ALA A 20 24.95 2.45 -27.68
CA ALA A 20 25.36 3.59 -28.49
C ALA A 20 26.56 3.26 -29.40
N ALA A 21 27.52 2.46 -28.91
CA ALA A 21 28.69 2.05 -29.69
C ALA A 21 28.31 1.14 -30.86
N VAL A 22 27.36 0.21 -30.66
CA VAL A 22 26.87 -0.69 -31.72
C VAL A 22 26.07 0.09 -32.76
N THR A 23 25.14 0.94 -32.33
CA THR A 23 24.29 1.73 -33.23
C THR A 23 25.06 2.79 -34.01
N LEU A 24 26.12 3.36 -33.42
CA LEU A 24 26.99 4.34 -34.08
C LEU A 24 28.24 3.72 -34.72
N ALA A 25 28.35 2.39 -34.77
CA ALA A 25 29.50 1.71 -35.39
C ALA A 25 29.80 2.18 -36.83
N PRO A 26 28.80 2.50 -37.68
CA PRO A 26 29.04 3.03 -39.03
C PRO A 26 29.63 4.47 -39.05
N TYR A 27 29.61 5.20 -37.93
CA TYR A 27 29.92 6.63 -37.86
C TYR A 27 31.20 6.89 -37.04
N PRO A 28 32.39 6.91 -37.68
CA PRO A 28 33.67 6.92 -36.97
C PRO A 28 33.91 8.16 -36.10
N ALA A 29 33.33 9.30 -36.44
CA ALA A 29 33.46 10.55 -35.69
C ALA A 29 32.78 10.50 -34.31
N VAL A 30 31.71 9.72 -34.16
CA VAL A 30 30.85 9.70 -32.97
C VAL A 30 30.87 8.38 -32.21
N ARG A 31 31.40 7.30 -32.81
CA ARG A 31 31.40 5.93 -32.26
C ARG A 31 32.08 5.77 -30.89
N VAL A 32 32.99 6.67 -30.50
CA VAL A 32 33.68 6.63 -29.20
C VAL A 32 33.19 7.74 -28.28
N LEU A 33 33.07 8.95 -28.82
CA LEU A 33 32.75 10.15 -28.04
C LEU A 33 31.34 10.06 -27.43
N VAL A 34 30.32 9.73 -28.22
CA VAL A 34 28.92 9.68 -27.75
C VAL A 34 28.72 8.58 -26.70
N PRO A 35 29.18 7.32 -26.90
CA PRO A 35 29.13 6.30 -25.86
C PRO A 35 29.87 6.67 -24.57
N ALA A 36 31.04 7.32 -24.67
CA ALA A 36 31.79 7.77 -23.50
C ALA A 36 31.03 8.85 -22.71
N VAL A 37 30.38 9.79 -23.41
CA VAL A 37 29.54 10.82 -22.79
C VAL A 37 28.32 10.18 -22.09
N PHE A 38 27.67 9.18 -22.69
CA PHE A 38 26.57 8.46 -22.04
C PHE A 38 27.02 7.68 -20.81
N LEU A 39 28.15 6.99 -20.89
CA LEU A 39 28.75 6.28 -19.76
C LEU A 39 29.02 7.25 -18.60
N ALA A 40 29.74 8.34 -18.87
CA ALA A 40 30.10 9.35 -17.88
C ALA A 40 28.86 10.04 -17.31
N GLY A 41 27.90 10.40 -18.17
CA GLY A 41 26.65 11.04 -17.77
C GLY A 41 25.85 10.18 -16.79
N ILE A 42 25.61 8.89 -17.12
CA ILE A 42 24.86 7.97 -16.25
C ILE A 42 25.60 7.70 -14.93
N LEU A 43 26.92 7.54 -14.95
CA LEU A 43 27.72 7.38 -13.74
C LEU A 43 27.66 8.64 -12.87
N ALA A 44 27.74 9.83 -13.47
CA ALA A 44 27.63 11.11 -12.77
C ALA A 44 26.27 11.28 -12.09
N MET A 45 25.20 10.68 -12.61
CA MET A 45 23.87 10.72 -11.98
C MET A 45 23.81 10.08 -10.59
N SER A 46 24.81 9.27 -10.21
CA SER A 46 24.98 8.74 -8.84
C SER A 46 25.14 9.85 -7.80
N ARG A 47 25.90 10.90 -8.15
CA ARG A 47 26.24 12.00 -7.27
C ARG A 47 25.46 13.26 -7.66
N TRP A 48 25.40 13.58 -8.95
CA TRP A 48 24.80 14.80 -9.52
C TRP A 48 23.74 14.44 -10.58
N PRO A 49 22.49 14.12 -10.17
CA PRO A 49 21.46 13.59 -11.07
C PRO A 49 21.06 14.53 -12.21
N VAL A 50 21.02 15.84 -11.96
CA VAL A 50 20.64 16.84 -12.98
C VAL A 50 21.75 16.99 -14.01
N LEU A 51 22.98 17.23 -13.56
CA LEU A 51 24.15 17.40 -14.44
C LEU A 51 24.42 16.16 -15.28
N GLY A 52 24.31 14.96 -14.68
CA GLY A 52 24.46 13.70 -15.41
C GLY A 52 23.38 13.51 -16.49
N ALA A 53 22.10 13.79 -16.17
CA ALA A 53 21.02 13.69 -17.16
C ALA A 53 21.17 14.72 -18.29
N THR A 54 21.52 15.97 -17.96
CA THR A 54 21.80 17.00 -18.97
C THR A 54 22.98 16.61 -19.85
N ALA A 55 24.04 16.02 -19.29
CA ALA A 55 25.18 15.52 -20.07
C ALA A 55 24.77 14.41 -21.04
N VAL A 56 23.87 13.49 -20.64
CA VAL A 56 23.31 12.47 -21.54
C VAL A 56 22.52 13.12 -22.68
N CYS A 57 21.65 14.10 -22.40
CA CYS A 57 20.89 14.79 -23.44
C CYS A 57 21.81 15.59 -24.39
N LEU A 58 22.79 16.30 -23.85
CA LEU A 58 23.78 17.02 -24.65
C LEU A 58 24.66 16.08 -25.48
N GLY A 59 24.99 14.88 -24.98
CA GLY A 59 25.71 13.86 -25.73
C GLY A 59 24.98 13.43 -27.00
N GLN A 60 23.65 13.35 -26.94
CA GLN A 60 22.82 13.08 -28.12
C GLN A 60 22.83 14.28 -29.09
N GLY A 61 22.70 15.51 -28.59
CA GLY A 61 22.80 16.72 -29.41
C GLY A 61 24.17 16.87 -30.08
N LEU A 62 25.25 16.53 -29.35
CA LEU A 62 26.62 16.50 -29.87
C LEU A 62 26.78 15.45 -30.96
N GLY A 63 26.17 14.27 -30.79
CA GLY A 63 26.13 13.25 -31.85
C GLY A 63 25.51 13.78 -33.13
N LEU A 64 24.36 14.45 -33.04
CA LEU A 64 23.69 15.08 -34.19
C LEU A 64 24.57 16.16 -34.85
N ALA A 65 25.19 17.03 -34.05
CA ALA A 65 26.07 18.09 -34.56
C ALA A 65 27.33 17.53 -35.26
N LEU A 66 27.80 16.34 -34.86
CA LEU A 66 28.96 15.66 -35.43
C LEU A 66 28.59 14.68 -36.57
N GLY A 67 27.35 14.74 -37.08
CA GLY A 67 26.92 14.00 -38.26
C GLY A 67 26.33 12.61 -37.98
N ALA A 68 25.91 12.32 -36.74
CA ALA A 68 25.08 11.14 -36.48
C ALA A 68 23.73 11.29 -37.20
N PRO A 69 23.12 10.18 -37.65
CA PRO A 69 21.86 10.24 -38.40
C PRO A 69 20.73 10.82 -37.54
N HIS A 70 19.88 11.67 -38.15
CA HIS A 70 18.76 12.32 -37.48
C HIS A 70 17.74 11.32 -36.90
N VAL A 71 17.70 10.11 -37.45
CA VAL A 71 16.84 9.00 -37.02
C VAL A 71 17.64 7.99 -36.18
N SER A 72 18.68 8.41 -35.46
CA SER A 72 19.50 7.49 -34.65
C SER A 72 18.83 7.09 -33.34
N ALA A 73 18.72 5.80 -33.08
CA ALA A 73 18.31 5.24 -31.79
C ALA A 73 19.44 5.16 -30.74
N ALA A 74 20.63 5.70 -31.03
CA ALA A 74 21.80 5.58 -30.17
C ALA A 74 21.57 6.14 -28.75
N GLY A 75 20.90 7.29 -28.64
CA GLY A 75 20.59 7.94 -27.36
C GLY A 75 19.40 7.37 -26.63
N LEU A 76 18.67 6.41 -27.21
CA LEU A 76 17.37 5.99 -26.69
C LEU A 76 17.50 5.30 -25.33
N VAL A 77 18.36 4.30 -25.21
CA VAL A 77 18.58 3.56 -23.94
C VAL A 77 19.14 4.49 -22.86
N ALA A 78 20.13 5.31 -23.22
CA ALA A 78 20.76 6.25 -22.31
C ALA A 78 19.77 7.31 -21.81
N GLY A 79 18.97 7.89 -22.71
CA GLY A 79 17.98 8.91 -22.39
C GLY A 79 16.83 8.37 -21.53
N LEU A 80 16.29 7.19 -21.84
CA LEU A 80 15.22 6.58 -21.02
C LEU A 80 15.75 6.20 -19.63
N GLY A 81 16.95 5.62 -19.57
CA GLY A 81 17.63 5.34 -18.31
C GLY A 81 17.84 6.61 -17.48
N ALA A 82 18.29 7.70 -18.11
CA ALA A 82 18.45 8.99 -17.47
C ALA A 82 17.11 9.54 -16.96
N MET A 83 16.03 9.49 -17.74
CA MET A 83 14.71 9.97 -17.30
C MET A 83 14.15 9.17 -16.12
N VAL A 84 14.29 7.84 -16.12
CA VAL A 84 13.90 6.99 -14.97
C VAL A 84 14.72 7.36 -13.74
N LEU A 85 16.05 7.49 -13.85
CA LEU A 85 16.91 7.86 -12.73
C LEU A 85 16.62 9.27 -12.21
N LEU A 86 16.36 10.22 -13.12
CA LEU A 86 16.02 11.59 -12.81
C LEU A 86 14.69 11.67 -12.03
N GLY A 87 13.66 10.94 -12.49
CA GLY A 87 12.38 10.82 -11.81
C GLY A 87 12.51 10.21 -10.40
N ARG A 88 13.42 9.25 -10.24
CA ARG A 88 13.70 8.61 -8.93
C ARG A 88 14.42 9.52 -7.94
N ARG A 89 15.19 10.52 -8.39
CA ARG A 89 16.15 11.24 -7.54
C ARG A 89 15.95 12.75 -7.45
N SER A 90 15.23 13.36 -8.39
CA SER A 90 15.14 14.82 -8.48
C SER A 90 13.69 15.31 -8.43
N ARG A 91 13.46 16.43 -7.74
CA ARG A 91 12.14 17.09 -7.70
C ARG A 91 11.91 17.85 -9.02
N LEU A 92 10.65 17.97 -9.42
CA LEU A 92 10.16 18.61 -10.65
C LEU A 92 10.92 19.89 -11.07
N PRO A 93 11.16 20.90 -10.19
CA PRO A 93 11.83 22.13 -10.62
C PRO A 93 13.28 21.90 -11.08
N ARG A 94 13.97 20.90 -10.52
CA ARG A 94 15.35 20.55 -10.90
C ARG A 94 15.41 19.60 -12.09
N ALA A 95 14.33 18.88 -12.36
CA ALA A 95 14.22 17.99 -13.52
C ALA A 95 13.90 18.75 -14.82
N LEU A 96 13.41 19.99 -14.73
CA LEU A 96 13.00 20.79 -15.88
C LEU A 96 14.14 20.99 -16.88
N LEU A 97 15.36 21.28 -16.39
CA LEU A 97 16.51 21.54 -17.24
C LEU A 97 16.84 20.34 -18.16
N PRO A 98 17.10 19.12 -17.67
CA PRO A 98 17.32 17.96 -18.54
C PRO A 98 16.15 17.64 -19.47
N VAL A 99 14.90 17.82 -19.01
CA VAL A 99 13.70 17.57 -19.83
C VAL A 99 13.62 18.56 -21.00
N LEU A 100 13.88 19.84 -20.75
CA LEU A 100 13.94 20.86 -21.79
C LEU A 100 15.11 20.62 -22.75
N THR A 101 16.27 20.19 -22.23
CA THR A 101 17.41 19.81 -23.08
C THR A 101 17.07 18.63 -23.99
N ALA A 102 16.43 17.58 -23.45
CA ALA A 102 15.96 16.45 -24.23
C ALA A 102 14.96 16.88 -25.30
N TRP A 103 14.02 17.76 -24.95
CA TRP A 103 13.04 18.29 -25.88
C TRP A 103 13.68 19.11 -27.00
N GLY A 104 14.63 19.99 -26.68
CA GLY A 104 15.39 20.75 -27.68
C GLY A 104 16.14 19.85 -28.67
N VAL A 105 16.70 18.73 -28.19
CA VAL A 105 17.35 17.73 -29.06
C VAL A 105 16.35 17.03 -29.98
N ILE A 106 15.15 16.70 -29.49
CA ILE A 106 14.07 16.09 -30.30
C ILE A 106 13.54 17.06 -31.36
N VAL A 107 13.43 18.35 -31.05
CA VAL A 107 13.02 19.38 -32.01
C VAL A 107 14.12 19.62 -33.06
N ALA A 108 15.40 19.49 -32.67
CA ALA A 108 16.53 19.62 -33.57
C ALA A 108 16.70 18.43 -34.53
N THR A 109 16.14 17.26 -34.21
CA THR A 109 15.98 16.18 -35.19
C THR A 109 14.80 16.53 -36.08
N ASP A 110 15.02 16.67 -37.39
CA ASP A 110 14.04 17.03 -38.43
C ASP A 110 12.96 15.94 -38.65
N LEU A 111 12.42 15.41 -37.56
CA LEU A 111 11.40 14.39 -37.49
C LEU A 111 10.03 15.04 -37.69
N ALA A 112 9.14 14.31 -38.34
CA ALA A 112 7.73 14.69 -38.44
C ALA A 112 7.14 15.03 -37.04
N PRO A 113 6.27 16.05 -36.92
CA PRO A 113 5.71 16.49 -35.64
C PRO A 113 5.12 15.35 -34.79
N VAL A 114 4.50 14.36 -35.44
CA VAL A 114 3.94 13.16 -34.80
C VAL A 114 5.00 12.34 -34.05
N ARG A 115 6.19 12.16 -34.65
CA ARG A 115 7.31 11.43 -34.04
C ARG A 115 7.91 12.22 -32.86
N GLN A 116 7.93 13.55 -32.94
CA GLN A 116 8.37 14.41 -31.82
C GLN A 116 7.46 14.25 -30.59
N VAL A 117 6.14 14.24 -30.81
CA VAL A 117 5.14 14.01 -29.74
C VAL A 117 5.31 12.63 -29.12
N LEU A 118 5.52 11.60 -29.94
CA LEU A 118 5.76 10.22 -29.45
C LEU A 118 7.03 10.14 -28.59
N GLY A 119 8.13 10.76 -29.04
CA GLY A 119 9.38 10.83 -28.29
C GLY A 119 9.19 11.52 -26.94
N LEU A 120 8.51 12.68 -26.92
CA LEU A 120 8.20 13.40 -25.70
C LEU A 120 7.35 12.57 -24.72
N ALA A 121 6.32 11.89 -25.24
CA ALA A 121 5.47 11.00 -24.44
C ALA A 121 6.27 9.83 -23.83
N LEU A 122 7.19 9.24 -24.59
CA LEU A 122 8.04 8.14 -24.14
C LEU A 122 8.98 8.57 -23.00
N PHE A 123 9.67 9.72 -23.16
CA PHE A 123 10.55 10.26 -22.11
C PHE A 123 9.77 10.71 -20.87
N ALA A 124 8.58 11.32 -21.06
CA ALA A 124 7.70 11.69 -19.95
C ALA A 124 7.20 10.46 -19.19
N ALA A 125 6.83 9.38 -19.89
CA ALA A 125 6.44 8.11 -19.27
C ALA A 125 7.59 7.48 -18.48
N ALA A 126 8.81 7.47 -19.04
CA ALA A 126 10.01 7.01 -18.35
C ALA A 126 10.31 7.79 -17.07
N TYR A 127 10.21 9.13 -17.13
CA TYR A 127 10.29 9.98 -15.94
C TYR A 127 9.19 9.67 -14.92
N GLY A 128 7.95 9.49 -15.40
CA GLY A 128 6.78 9.13 -14.60
C GLY A 128 6.97 7.83 -13.83
N VAL A 129 7.52 6.79 -14.46
CA VAL A 129 7.87 5.52 -13.79
C VAL A 129 8.89 5.76 -12.68
N GLY A 130 9.93 6.57 -12.93
CA GLY A 130 10.89 6.93 -11.89
C GLY A 130 10.24 7.67 -10.72
N PHE A 131 9.35 8.60 -11.03
CA PHE A 131 8.61 9.40 -10.07
C PHE A 131 7.66 8.57 -9.19
N THR A 132 6.90 7.63 -9.78
CA THR A 132 5.97 6.76 -9.04
C THR A 132 6.72 5.83 -8.09
N VAL A 133 7.84 5.25 -8.55
CA VAL A 133 8.72 4.42 -7.71
C VAL A 133 9.27 5.21 -6.53
N ARG A 134 9.70 6.46 -6.74
CA ARG A 134 10.13 7.33 -5.64
C ARG A 134 8.99 7.58 -4.67
N ARG A 135 7.84 8.05 -5.16
CA ARG A 135 6.71 8.40 -4.31
C ARG A 135 6.24 7.22 -3.47
N ALA A 136 6.23 6.03 -4.06
CA ALA A 136 5.81 4.85 -3.32
C ALA A 136 6.87 4.39 -2.31
N ALA A 137 8.17 4.53 -2.61
CA ALA A 137 9.21 4.31 -1.62
C ALA A 137 9.11 5.31 -0.45
N GLU A 138 8.92 6.60 -0.74
CA GLU A 138 8.72 7.66 0.27
C GLU A 138 7.48 7.38 1.14
N ARG A 139 6.37 6.99 0.51
CA ARG A 139 5.13 6.61 1.22
C ARG A 139 5.32 5.37 2.09
N ALA A 140 6.02 4.34 1.60
CA ALA A 140 6.29 3.14 2.38
C ALA A 140 7.14 3.47 3.62
N THR A 141 8.20 4.27 3.45
CA THR A 141 9.03 4.70 4.59
C THR A 141 8.27 5.59 5.58
N ALA A 142 7.43 6.51 5.08
CA ALA A 142 6.63 7.38 5.92
C ALA A 142 5.54 6.60 6.67
N ALA A 143 4.90 5.64 6.01
CA ALA A 143 3.92 4.75 6.63
C ALA A 143 4.56 3.89 7.73
N GLU A 144 5.74 3.31 7.49
CA GLU A 144 6.46 2.54 8.51
C GLU A 144 6.88 3.40 9.71
N ALA A 145 7.34 4.64 9.47
CA ALA A 145 7.72 5.55 10.55
C ALA A 145 6.50 5.99 11.37
N ALA A 146 5.40 6.37 10.70
CA ALA A 146 4.16 6.77 11.34
C ALA A 146 3.52 5.62 12.13
N LEU A 147 3.55 4.40 11.58
CA LEU A 147 3.06 3.21 12.27
C LEU A 147 3.84 3.01 13.57
N ARG A 148 5.18 2.98 13.54
CA ARG A 148 6.00 2.79 14.76
C ARG A 148 5.77 3.84 15.85
N GLU A 149 5.53 5.09 15.47
CA GLU A 149 5.29 6.18 16.41
C GLU A 149 3.87 6.10 17.02
N LEU A 150 2.86 5.82 16.19
CA LEU A 150 1.48 5.60 16.64
C LEU A 150 1.37 4.31 17.47
N GLU A 151 2.18 3.29 17.16
CA GLU A 151 2.08 1.97 17.77
C GLU A 151 2.23 2.02 19.30
N ALA A 152 3.29 2.68 19.77
CA ALA A 152 3.60 2.76 21.19
C ALA A 152 2.73 3.77 21.94
N VAL A 153 2.40 4.90 21.31
CA VAL A 153 1.69 6.00 21.97
C VAL A 153 0.19 5.74 22.04
N GLU A 154 -0.42 5.21 20.96
CA GLU A 154 -1.87 5.07 20.86
C GLU A 154 -2.41 3.88 21.67
N VAL A 155 -1.69 2.74 21.72
CA VAL A 155 -2.09 1.57 22.54
C VAL A 155 -2.08 1.94 24.01
N ALA A 156 -1.00 2.55 24.48
CA ALA A 156 -0.87 2.93 25.88
C ALA A 156 -1.89 4.01 26.27
N ALA A 157 -2.15 4.99 25.39
CA ALA A 157 -3.13 6.04 25.63
C ALA A 157 -4.57 5.50 25.64
N ARG A 158 -4.97 4.69 24.65
CA ARG A 158 -6.31 4.07 24.60
C ARG A 158 -6.55 3.14 25.78
N ALA A 159 -5.59 2.27 26.10
CA ALA A 159 -5.70 1.39 27.24
C ALA A 159 -5.89 2.18 28.54
N ARG A 160 -5.09 3.23 28.79
CA ARG A 160 -5.25 4.06 29.99
C ARG A 160 -6.60 4.76 30.06
N ALA A 161 -7.07 5.37 28.96
CA ALA A 161 -8.34 6.08 28.94
C ALA A 161 -9.53 5.15 29.23
N GLU A 162 -9.56 3.96 28.60
CA GLU A 162 -10.62 2.97 28.88
C GLU A 162 -10.52 2.40 30.29
N LEU A 163 -9.30 2.14 30.78
CA LEU A 163 -9.07 1.66 32.14
C LEU A 163 -9.51 2.69 33.19
N GLU A 164 -9.24 3.98 32.99
CA GLU A 164 -9.66 5.04 33.91
C GLU A 164 -11.19 5.14 33.99
N ASP A 165 -11.89 5.18 32.85
CA ASP A 165 -13.36 5.23 32.84
C ASP A 165 -13.98 3.97 33.48
N GLU A 166 -13.46 2.79 33.14
CA GLU A 166 -13.93 1.54 33.71
C GLU A 166 -13.67 1.46 35.22
N ARG A 167 -12.48 1.85 35.68
CA ARG A 167 -12.15 1.89 37.11
C ARG A 167 -13.05 2.83 37.88
N HIS A 168 -13.33 4.02 37.33
CA HIS A 168 -14.26 4.97 37.95
C HIS A 168 -15.67 4.39 38.07
N ARG A 169 -16.18 3.75 37.01
CA ARG A 169 -17.51 3.10 37.01
C ARG A 169 -17.59 1.96 38.03
N LEU A 170 -16.60 1.07 38.03
CA LEU A 170 -16.56 -0.10 38.92
C LEU A 170 -16.39 0.29 40.38
N SER A 171 -15.46 1.21 40.68
CA SER A 171 -15.25 1.72 42.04
C SER A 171 -16.51 2.42 42.56
N ALA A 172 -17.11 3.31 41.76
CA ALA A 172 -18.32 4.02 42.18
C ALA A 172 -19.51 3.08 42.40
N ARG A 173 -19.67 2.03 41.59
CA ARG A 173 -20.75 1.04 41.77
C ARG A 173 -20.54 0.18 43.01
N SER A 174 -19.33 -0.32 43.20
CA SER A 174 -18.99 -1.23 44.29
C SER A 174 -18.97 -0.55 45.66
N THR A 175 -18.36 0.63 45.78
CA THR A 175 -18.37 1.41 47.03
C THR A 175 -19.79 1.77 47.46
N ARG A 176 -20.67 2.12 46.51
CA ARG A 176 -22.09 2.42 46.83
C ARG A 176 -22.82 1.20 47.39
N LEU A 177 -22.58 0.02 46.83
CA LEU A 177 -23.17 -1.24 47.30
C LEU A 177 -22.70 -1.62 48.70
N VAL A 178 -21.38 -1.63 48.93
CA VAL A 178 -20.80 -1.96 50.24
C VAL A 178 -21.26 -0.95 51.30
N ALA A 179 -21.21 0.35 50.99
CA ALA A 179 -21.65 1.39 51.93
C ALA A 179 -23.17 1.36 52.22
N ALA A 180 -24.00 0.89 51.29
CA ALA A 180 -25.42 0.71 51.53
C ALA A 180 -25.67 -0.50 52.46
N ALA A 181 -24.97 -1.61 52.22
CA ALA A 181 -25.07 -2.82 53.04
C ALA A 181 -24.59 -2.58 54.48
N THR A 182 -23.42 -1.96 54.67
CA THR A 182 -22.88 -1.68 56.01
C THR A 182 -23.75 -0.69 56.78
N ARG A 183 -24.27 0.36 56.13
CA ARG A 183 -25.23 1.28 56.78
C ARG A 183 -26.49 0.56 57.26
N GLN A 184 -27.10 -0.26 56.39
CA GLN A 184 -28.29 -1.02 56.78
C GLN A 184 -28.02 -2.00 57.93
N MET A 185 -26.88 -2.68 57.94
CA MET A 185 -26.50 -3.56 59.05
C MET A 185 -26.27 -2.79 60.34
N ARG A 186 -25.64 -1.62 60.29
CA ARG A 186 -25.49 -0.75 61.46
C ARG A 186 -26.85 -0.27 62.00
N ASP A 187 -27.72 0.19 61.12
CA ASP A 187 -29.04 0.68 61.54
C ASP A 187 -29.85 -0.43 62.23
N LEU A 188 -29.75 -1.67 61.72
CA LEU A 188 -30.34 -2.85 62.35
C LEU A 188 -29.69 -3.21 63.70
N ALA A 189 -28.36 -3.10 63.81
CA ALA A 189 -27.64 -3.35 65.07
C ALA A 189 -28.04 -2.34 66.16
N LEU A 190 -28.13 -1.06 65.81
CA LEU A 190 -28.59 0.01 66.71
C LEU A 190 -30.03 -0.21 67.16
N ALA A 191 -30.91 -0.66 66.25
CA ALA A 191 -32.30 -0.98 66.58
C ALA A 191 -32.42 -2.21 67.52
N ALA A 192 -31.57 -3.23 67.34
CA ALA A 192 -31.59 -4.45 68.16
C ALA A 192 -30.96 -4.26 69.55
N ARG A 193 -30.07 -3.27 69.72
CA ARG A 193 -29.31 -3.02 70.96
C ARG A 193 -30.14 -2.89 72.25
N PRO A 194 -31.30 -2.19 72.30
CA PRO A 194 -32.02 -1.94 73.55
C PRO A 194 -32.77 -3.18 74.06
N THR A 195 -33.37 -3.94 73.15
CA THR A 195 -34.26 -5.08 73.42
C THR A 195 -33.54 -6.41 73.36
N LEU A 196 -32.46 -6.49 72.59
CA LEU A 196 -31.79 -7.74 72.20
C LEU A 196 -32.81 -8.75 71.64
N ASP A 197 -33.82 -8.29 70.91
CA ASP A 197 -34.87 -9.19 70.44
C ASP A 197 -34.31 -10.22 69.44
N THR A 198 -34.85 -11.43 69.50
CA THR A 198 -34.41 -12.55 68.67
C THR A 198 -34.72 -12.28 67.20
N GLU A 199 -35.85 -11.61 66.92
CA GLU A 199 -36.27 -11.31 65.56
C GLU A 199 -35.39 -10.23 64.93
N ASP A 200 -35.05 -9.18 65.68
CA ASP A 200 -34.18 -8.10 65.20
C ASP A 200 -32.75 -8.59 64.92
N LEU A 201 -32.19 -9.46 65.78
CA LEU A 201 -30.89 -10.11 65.55
C LEU A 201 -30.93 -11.05 64.34
N ALA A 202 -32.05 -11.74 64.10
CA ALA A 202 -32.23 -12.57 62.91
C ALA A 202 -32.30 -11.73 61.62
N ARG A 203 -32.96 -10.57 61.64
CA ARG A 203 -32.98 -9.63 60.51
C ARG A 203 -31.59 -9.06 60.20
N LEU A 204 -30.82 -8.71 61.23
CA LEU A 204 -29.42 -8.27 61.07
C LEU A 204 -28.58 -9.34 60.36
N ARG A 205 -28.69 -10.60 60.80
CA ARG A 205 -27.96 -11.72 60.20
C ARG A 205 -28.40 -12.01 58.77
N ALA A 206 -29.71 -12.05 58.51
CA ALA A 206 -30.26 -12.27 57.18
C ALA A 206 -29.80 -11.18 56.19
N ARG A 207 -29.70 -9.91 56.64
CA ARG A 207 -29.17 -8.83 55.82
C ARG A 207 -27.70 -9.01 55.47
N GLY A 208 -26.89 -9.46 56.44
CA GLY A 208 -25.47 -9.77 56.23
C GLY A 208 -25.27 -10.93 55.24
N GLU A 209 -26.05 -12.00 55.38
CA GLU A 209 -26.05 -13.14 54.44
C GLU A 209 -26.44 -12.68 53.02
N SER A 210 -27.52 -11.90 52.89
CA SER A 210 -27.93 -11.32 51.61
C SER A 210 -26.89 -10.39 51.00
N ALA A 211 -26.17 -9.59 51.81
CA ALA A 211 -25.10 -8.72 51.31
C ALA A 211 -23.94 -9.52 50.73
N VAL A 212 -23.57 -10.63 51.38
CA VAL A 212 -22.51 -11.54 50.91
C VAL A 212 -22.90 -12.17 49.57
N ASP A 213 -24.16 -12.57 49.40
CA ASP A 213 -24.61 -13.17 48.13
C ASP A 213 -24.70 -12.15 46.99
N GLU A 214 -25.12 -10.91 47.25
CA GLU A 214 -25.07 -9.81 46.27
C GLU A 214 -23.63 -9.55 45.79
N LEU A 215 -22.67 -9.53 46.73
CA LEU A 215 -21.25 -9.39 46.42
C LEU A 215 -20.72 -10.57 45.63
N ARG A 216 -21.06 -11.80 46.02
CA ARG A 216 -20.64 -13.02 45.31
C ARG A 216 -21.14 -13.03 43.87
N SER A 217 -22.38 -12.59 43.66
CA SER A 217 -22.97 -12.42 42.33
C SER A 217 -22.21 -11.40 41.47
N LEU A 218 -21.95 -10.20 42.02
CA LEU A 218 -21.18 -9.16 41.33
C LEU A 218 -19.75 -9.61 40.99
N LEU A 219 -19.08 -10.28 41.93
CA LEU A 219 -17.75 -10.84 41.72
C LEU A 219 -17.75 -11.95 40.67
N GLY A 220 -18.82 -12.75 40.61
CA GLY A 220 -19.02 -13.75 39.56
C GLY A 220 -19.06 -13.12 38.18
N VAL A 221 -19.87 -12.08 37.99
CA VAL A 221 -19.95 -11.34 36.72
C VAL A 221 -18.59 -10.74 36.32
N LEU A 222 -17.91 -10.07 37.25
CA LEU A 222 -16.59 -9.47 36.98
C LEU A 222 -15.52 -10.51 36.61
N ARG A 223 -15.60 -11.72 37.18
CA ARG A 223 -14.66 -12.82 36.91
C ARG A 223 -14.95 -13.52 35.57
N GLU A 224 -16.20 -13.74 35.23
CA GLU A 224 -16.60 -14.29 33.92
C GLU A 224 -16.20 -13.34 32.79
N ASP A 225 -16.44 -12.05 32.97
CA ASP A 225 -16.10 -11.04 31.97
C ASP A 225 -14.59 -10.80 31.85
N GLY A 226 -13.83 -10.92 32.95
CA GLY A 226 -12.37 -10.81 32.93
C GLY A 226 -11.65 -12.05 32.38
N THR A 227 -12.30 -13.22 32.36
CA THR A 227 -11.72 -14.46 31.85
C THR A 227 -12.11 -14.78 30.40
N ARG A 228 -13.24 -14.25 29.91
CA ARG A 228 -13.54 -14.29 28.47
C ARG A 228 -12.56 -13.41 27.70
N ALA A 229 -11.64 -14.04 26.98
CA ALA A 229 -10.91 -13.35 25.92
C ALA A 229 -11.92 -12.78 24.91
N PRO A 230 -11.78 -11.52 24.46
CA PRO A 230 -12.68 -10.97 23.46
C PRO A 230 -12.52 -11.73 22.14
N ALA A 231 -13.56 -12.45 21.74
CA ALA A 231 -13.67 -12.96 20.38
C ALA A 231 -14.18 -11.80 19.50
N LEU A 232 -13.28 -11.12 18.80
CA LEU A 232 -13.69 -10.13 17.80
C LEU A 232 -14.46 -10.84 16.66
N PRO A 233 -15.51 -10.21 16.11
CA PRO A 233 -16.21 -10.73 14.96
C PRO A 233 -15.23 -11.00 13.82
N ALA A 234 -15.44 -12.11 13.11
CA ALA A 234 -14.59 -12.50 11.99
C ALA A 234 -14.50 -11.33 10.99
N ALA A 235 -13.26 -11.02 10.58
CA ALA A 235 -12.96 -10.03 9.56
C ALA A 235 -13.97 -10.09 8.41
N GLU A 236 -14.71 -9.00 8.16
CA GLU A 236 -15.47 -8.92 6.93
C GLU A 236 -14.50 -9.09 5.75
N PRO A 237 -14.74 -10.05 4.85
CA PRO A 237 -13.86 -10.25 3.71
C PRO A 237 -13.86 -8.98 2.87
N VAL A 238 -12.67 -8.43 2.64
CA VAL A 238 -12.46 -7.25 1.78
C VAL A 238 -13.15 -7.52 0.45
N ALA A 239 -14.16 -6.71 0.14
CA ALA A 239 -14.97 -6.89 -1.06
C ALA A 239 -14.07 -6.95 -2.31
N PRO A 240 -14.25 -7.94 -3.20
CA PRO A 240 -13.42 -8.06 -4.39
C PRO A 240 -13.57 -6.81 -5.26
N ARG A 241 -12.43 -6.25 -5.69
CA ARG A 241 -12.39 -5.09 -6.58
C ARG A 241 -13.23 -5.37 -7.84
N ARG A 242 -14.29 -4.58 -8.04
CA ARG A 242 -15.17 -4.68 -9.22
C ARG A 242 -14.33 -4.52 -10.49
N ARG A 243 -14.41 -5.49 -11.40
CA ARG A 243 -13.74 -5.40 -12.69
C ARG A 243 -14.33 -4.21 -13.47
N PRO A 244 -13.49 -3.34 -14.05
CA PRO A 244 -13.99 -2.22 -14.83
C PRO A 244 -14.83 -2.73 -16.01
N PRO A 245 -15.88 -2.01 -16.38
CA PRO A 245 -16.83 -2.46 -17.38
C PRO A 245 -16.22 -2.42 -18.79
N TRP A 246 -16.69 -3.32 -19.67
CA TRP A 246 -16.13 -3.55 -21.00
C TRP A 246 -16.20 -2.37 -21.96
N HIS A 247 -17.15 -1.46 -21.75
CA HIS A 247 -17.32 -0.26 -22.55
C HIS A 247 -16.12 0.70 -22.43
N ALA A 248 -15.37 0.67 -21.31
CA ALA A 248 -14.17 1.48 -21.16
C ALA A 248 -13.03 1.04 -22.10
N ASP A 249 -12.89 -0.27 -22.33
CA ASP A 249 -11.88 -0.81 -23.26
C ASP A 249 -12.32 -0.63 -24.72
N ALA A 250 -13.62 -0.74 -25.00
CA ALA A 250 -14.20 -0.41 -26.29
C ALA A 250 -13.99 1.07 -26.65
N LEU A 251 -14.30 1.99 -25.72
CA LEU A 251 -14.06 3.42 -25.91
C LEU A 251 -12.57 3.73 -26.15
N THR A 252 -11.67 3.09 -25.39
CA THR A 252 -10.23 3.25 -25.62
C THR A 252 -9.84 2.85 -27.05
N THR A 253 -10.40 1.75 -27.54
CA THR A 253 -10.13 1.24 -28.89
C THR A 253 -10.65 2.20 -29.96
N VAL A 254 -11.85 2.75 -29.78
CA VAL A 254 -12.44 3.75 -30.68
C VAL A 254 -11.57 5.01 -30.73
N VAL A 255 -11.09 5.49 -29.59
CA VAL A 255 -10.20 6.67 -29.52
C VAL A 255 -8.88 6.40 -30.25
N LEU A 256 -8.26 5.22 -30.06
CA LEU A 256 -7.02 4.87 -30.74
C LEU A 256 -7.21 4.76 -32.26
N TRP A 257 -8.34 4.22 -32.70
CA TRP A 257 -8.72 4.22 -34.12
C TRP A 257 -8.92 5.63 -34.68
N GLY A 258 -9.56 6.52 -33.92
CA GLY A 258 -9.69 7.93 -34.29
C GLY A 258 -8.33 8.59 -34.49
N ILE A 259 -7.39 8.38 -33.55
CA ILE A 259 -6.01 8.90 -33.66
C ILE A 259 -5.30 8.31 -34.88
N ALA A 260 -5.40 7.00 -35.10
CA ALA A 260 -4.78 6.34 -36.26
C ALA A 260 -5.31 6.92 -37.58
N LEU A 261 -6.63 7.13 -37.67
CA LEU A 261 -7.28 7.72 -38.83
C LEU A 261 -6.86 9.18 -39.04
N THR A 262 -6.78 9.99 -37.98
CA THR A 262 -6.34 11.39 -38.07
C THR A 262 -4.91 11.49 -38.58
N VAL A 263 -3.98 10.67 -38.04
CA VAL A 263 -2.59 10.64 -38.51
C VAL A 263 -2.51 10.22 -39.97
N TRP A 264 -3.23 9.17 -40.35
CA TRP A 264 -3.31 8.70 -41.72
C TRP A 264 -3.82 9.78 -42.70
N LEU A 265 -4.87 10.52 -42.31
CA LEU A 265 -5.40 11.65 -43.10
C LEU A 265 -4.39 12.81 -43.23
N MET A 266 -3.63 13.10 -42.16
CA MET A 266 -2.61 14.16 -42.16
C MET A 266 -1.42 13.82 -43.05
N GLU A 267 -1.02 12.55 -43.07
CA GLU A 267 0.11 12.06 -43.88
C GLU A 267 -0.24 11.89 -45.37
N ARG A 268 -1.51 12.13 -45.77
CA ARG A 268 -2.02 11.98 -47.14
C ARG A 268 -1.61 10.65 -47.78
N ALA A 269 -1.70 9.57 -47.03
CA ALA A 269 -1.32 8.26 -47.52
C ALA A 269 -2.35 7.74 -48.55
N ASP A 270 -1.88 7.36 -49.74
CA ASP A 270 -2.72 6.84 -50.83
C ASP A 270 -3.26 5.43 -50.59
N ALA A 271 -2.77 4.73 -49.55
CA ALA A 271 -3.13 3.35 -49.23
C ALA A 271 -3.91 3.28 -47.91
N PRO A 272 -4.92 2.38 -47.77
CA PRO A 272 -5.66 2.23 -46.51
C PRO A 272 -4.74 1.85 -45.34
N PRO A 273 -5.11 2.19 -44.09
CA PRO A 273 -4.31 1.87 -42.92
C PRO A 273 -4.02 0.35 -42.87
N PRO A 274 -2.78 -0.04 -42.54
CA PRO A 274 -2.38 -1.45 -42.61
C PRO A 274 -3.26 -2.30 -41.69
N LEU A 275 -3.82 -3.39 -42.26
CA LEU A 275 -4.67 -4.34 -41.55
C LEU A 275 -4.01 -4.89 -40.26
N GLY A 276 -2.68 -4.97 -40.22
CA GLY A 276 -1.95 -5.38 -39.01
C GLY A 276 -2.06 -4.38 -37.86
N ALA A 277 -1.95 -3.09 -38.12
CA ALA A 277 -2.13 -2.04 -37.11
C ALA A 277 -3.58 -1.98 -36.63
N ALA A 278 -4.53 -2.14 -37.56
CA ALA A 278 -5.96 -2.23 -37.29
C ALA A 278 -6.30 -3.37 -36.30
N LEU A 279 -5.74 -4.56 -36.52
CA LEU A 279 -5.92 -5.72 -35.65
C LEU A 279 -5.26 -5.53 -34.28
N ALA A 280 -4.05 -4.97 -34.22
CA ALA A 280 -3.36 -4.68 -32.97
C ALA A 280 -4.10 -3.63 -32.11
N ILE A 281 -4.66 -2.59 -32.73
CA ILE A 281 -5.50 -1.61 -32.04
C ILE A 281 -6.82 -2.25 -31.60
N GLY A 282 -7.47 -3.05 -32.46
CA GLY A 282 -8.70 -3.77 -32.14
C GLY A 282 -8.56 -4.73 -30.95
N ALA A 283 -7.40 -5.38 -30.82
CA ALA A 283 -7.08 -6.29 -29.73
C ALA A 283 -7.14 -5.62 -28.34
N VAL A 284 -7.01 -4.29 -28.25
CA VAL A 284 -7.12 -3.51 -27.00
C VAL A 284 -8.48 -3.74 -26.30
N THR A 285 -9.55 -4.03 -27.05
CA THR A 285 -10.88 -4.37 -26.50
C THR A 285 -10.86 -5.61 -25.60
N LEU A 286 -9.96 -6.57 -25.90
CA LEU A 286 -9.85 -7.84 -25.20
C LEU A 286 -8.80 -7.80 -24.07
N ARG A 287 -8.05 -6.70 -23.92
CA ARG A 287 -6.87 -6.60 -23.06
C ARG A 287 -7.10 -6.97 -21.59
N ARG A 288 -8.32 -6.77 -21.06
CA ARG A 288 -8.68 -7.07 -19.66
C ARG A 288 -9.45 -8.39 -19.49
N ARG A 289 -10.12 -8.87 -20.53
CA ARG A 289 -10.92 -10.12 -20.51
C ARG A 289 -10.10 -11.33 -20.91
N ALA A 290 -9.35 -11.21 -22.00
CA ALA A 290 -8.52 -12.27 -22.58
C ALA A 290 -7.16 -11.69 -23.03
N PRO A 291 -6.29 -11.28 -22.08
CA PRO A 291 -5.02 -10.60 -22.38
C PRO A 291 -4.09 -11.42 -23.29
N ALA A 292 -4.04 -12.74 -23.12
CA ALA A 292 -3.23 -13.61 -23.97
C ALA A 292 -3.77 -13.65 -25.42
N ALA A 293 -5.09 -13.76 -25.60
CA ALA A 293 -5.71 -13.71 -26.93
C ALA A 293 -5.47 -12.35 -27.60
N ALA A 294 -5.55 -11.26 -26.84
CA ALA A 294 -5.27 -9.91 -27.34
C ALA A 294 -3.83 -9.78 -27.87
N LEU A 295 -2.83 -10.30 -27.15
CA LEU A 295 -1.44 -10.33 -27.62
C LEU A 295 -1.26 -11.18 -28.88
N LEU A 296 -1.91 -12.35 -28.94
CA LEU A 296 -1.85 -13.23 -30.11
C LEU A 296 -2.51 -12.59 -31.35
N ILE A 297 -3.65 -11.90 -31.18
CA ILE A 297 -4.30 -11.17 -32.28
C ILE A 297 -3.41 -10.03 -32.78
N ALA A 298 -2.79 -9.27 -31.87
CA ALA A 298 -1.84 -8.22 -32.25
C ALA A 298 -0.61 -8.79 -32.96
N ALA A 299 -0.04 -9.88 -32.47
CA ALA A 299 1.09 -10.57 -33.09
C ALA A 299 0.72 -11.11 -34.49
N ALA A 300 -0.45 -11.75 -34.63
CA ALA A 300 -0.94 -12.24 -35.91
C ALA A 300 -1.18 -11.10 -36.91
N GLY A 301 -1.71 -9.97 -36.45
CA GLY A 301 -1.88 -8.78 -37.29
C GLY A 301 -0.55 -8.24 -37.82
N LEU A 302 0.46 -8.13 -36.94
CA LEU A 302 1.82 -7.73 -37.33
C LEU A 302 2.43 -8.72 -38.34
N VAL A 303 2.34 -10.02 -38.10
CA VAL A 303 2.83 -11.05 -39.04
C VAL A 303 2.11 -10.95 -40.39
N ALA A 304 0.79 -10.80 -40.39
CA ALA A 304 0.00 -10.63 -41.61
C ALA A 304 0.40 -9.36 -42.39
N GLN A 305 0.76 -8.28 -41.69
CA GLN A 305 1.28 -7.06 -42.32
C GLN A 305 2.60 -7.32 -43.05
N ARG A 306 3.53 -8.09 -42.45
CA ARG A 306 4.80 -8.45 -43.11
C ARG A 306 4.56 -9.20 -44.41
N PHE A 307 3.70 -10.21 -44.38
CA PHE A 307 3.43 -11.06 -45.55
C PHE A 307 2.51 -10.37 -46.59
N GLY A 308 1.72 -9.39 -46.17
CA GLY A 308 0.89 -8.58 -47.05
C GLY A 308 1.65 -7.50 -47.82
N GLY A 309 2.97 -7.36 -47.62
CA GLY A 309 3.82 -6.38 -48.33
C GLY A 309 3.57 -4.92 -47.93
N SER A 310 2.77 -4.67 -46.90
CA SER A 310 2.49 -3.31 -46.44
C SER A 310 3.65 -2.80 -45.56
N PRO A 311 4.16 -1.58 -45.80
CA PRO A 311 5.25 -1.05 -45.01
C PRO A 311 4.84 -0.92 -43.54
N TYR A 312 5.76 -1.29 -42.65
CA TYR A 312 5.56 -1.09 -41.23
C TYR A 312 5.85 0.35 -40.84
N GLN A 313 4.89 0.98 -40.19
CA GLN A 313 5.08 2.30 -39.59
C GLN A 313 4.55 2.26 -38.16
N LEU A 314 5.44 2.55 -37.21
CA LEU A 314 5.08 2.65 -35.80
C LEU A 314 4.43 4.02 -35.53
N GLY A 315 3.13 4.11 -35.80
CA GLY A 315 2.32 5.27 -35.45
C GLY A 315 2.01 5.38 -33.95
N PRO A 316 1.61 6.56 -33.45
CA PRO A 316 1.32 6.78 -32.02
C PRO A 316 0.18 5.91 -31.50
N ALA A 317 -0.85 5.67 -32.31
CA ALA A 317 -1.97 4.79 -31.93
C ALA A 317 -1.53 3.34 -31.74
N LEU A 318 -0.67 2.82 -32.63
CA LEU A 318 -0.10 1.48 -32.53
C LEU A 318 0.85 1.38 -31.33
N ALA A 319 1.70 2.39 -31.12
CA ALA A 319 2.60 2.47 -29.96
C ALA A 319 1.81 2.39 -28.64
N VAL A 320 0.74 3.17 -28.50
CA VAL A 320 -0.12 3.15 -27.30
C VAL A 320 -0.87 1.82 -27.19
N ALA A 321 -1.37 1.24 -28.27
CA ALA A 321 -2.02 -0.07 -28.26
C ALA A 321 -1.07 -1.16 -27.74
N LEU A 322 0.14 -1.25 -28.28
CA LEU A 322 1.17 -2.21 -27.83
C LEU A 322 1.53 -2.00 -26.36
N ALA A 323 1.72 -0.75 -25.93
CA ALA A 323 1.98 -0.42 -24.52
C ALA A 323 0.85 -0.91 -23.61
N LEU A 324 -0.41 -0.69 -23.98
CA LEU A 324 -1.57 -1.09 -23.18
C LEU A 324 -1.75 -2.61 -23.11
N LEU A 325 -1.45 -3.32 -24.20
CA LEU A 325 -1.49 -4.79 -24.26
C LEU A 325 -0.40 -5.41 -23.38
N VAL A 326 0.82 -4.89 -23.44
CA VAL A 326 1.91 -5.32 -22.55
C VAL A 326 1.60 -4.97 -21.09
N TRP A 327 1.05 -3.78 -20.85
CA TRP A 327 0.71 -3.33 -19.51
C TRP A 327 -0.30 -4.25 -18.83
N SER A 328 -1.36 -4.65 -19.53
CA SER A 328 -2.43 -5.47 -18.96
C SER A 328 -2.03 -6.94 -18.75
N THR A 329 -1.03 -7.43 -19.48
CA THR A 329 -0.56 -8.83 -19.42
C THR A 329 0.42 -9.05 -18.27
N VAL A 330 1.37 -8.13 -18.07
CA VAL A 330 2.37 -8.21 -16.99
C VAL A 330 1.73 -8.10 -15.60
N GLY A 331 0.61 -7.39 -15.49
CA GLY A 331 -0.06 -7.15 -14.21
C GLY A 331 -0.67 -8.38 -13.53
N ALA A 332 -1.09 -9.37 -14.32
CA ALA A 332 -1.78 -10.56 -13.83
C ALA A 332 -0.91 -11.79 -14.14
N ARG A 333 0.05 -12.04 -13.25
CA ARG A 333 1.21 -12.94 -13.39
C ARG A 333 0.86 -14.42 -13.55
N THR A 334 0.22 -14.83 -14.65
CA THR A 334 0.16 -16.26 -15.02
C THR A 334 1.24 -16.58 -16.05
N PRO A 335 1.91 -17.74 -15.94
CA PRO A 335 3.01 -18.10 -16.86
C PRO A 335 2.54 -18.13 -18.32
N LEU A 336 1.30 -18.56 -18.57
CA LEU A 336 0.68 -18.56 -19.89
C LEU A 336 0.53 -17.15 -20.49
N ARG A 337 0.22 -16.13 -19.67
CA ARG A 337 0.12 -14.74 -20.13
C ARG A 337 1.48 -14.13 -20.44
N LEU A 338 2.49 -14.47 -19.65
CA LEU A 338 3.87 -14.05 -19.91
C LEU A 338 4.42 -14.71 -21.17
N ALA A 339 4.09 -15.99 -21.41
CA ALA A 339 4.47 -16.69 -22.63
C ALA A 339 3.91 -16.02 -23.89
N ALA A 340 2.72 -15.41 -23.82
CA ALA A 340 2.12 -14.68 -24.94
C ALA A 340 2.86 -13.38 -25.32
N LEU A 341 3.79 -12.88 -24.50
CA LEU A 341 4.66 -11.75 -24.87
C LEU A 341 5.71 -12.16 -25.92
N VAL A 342 6.13 -13.43 -25.93
CA VAL A 342 7.13 -13.96 -26.86
C VAL A 342 6.69 -13.82 -28.32
N PRO A 343 5.49 -14.28 -28.74
CA PRO A 343 5.05 -14.12 -30.12
C PRO A 343 4.84 -12.65 -30.50
N LEU A 344 4.43 -11.77 -29.58
CA LEU A 344 4.33 -10.33 -29.87
C LEU A 344 5.71 -9.72 -30.13
N ALA A 345 6.70 -10.03 -29.29
CA ALA A 345 8.07 -9.57 -29.47
C ALA A 345 8.65 -10.09 -30.79
N ALA A 346 8.47 -11.38 -31.10
CA ALA A 346 8.91 -11.98 -32.35
C ALA A 346 8.24 -11.35 -33.58
N ALA A 347 6.93 -11.11 -33.53
CA ALA A 347 6.19 -10.44 -34.60
C ALA A 347 6.66 -8.99 -34.81
N THR A 348 6.95 -8.28 -33.71
CA THR A 348 7.51 -6.91 -33.78
C THR A 348 8.88 -6.93 -34.47
N LEU A 349 9.78 -7.85 -34.07
CA LEU A 349 11.10 -8.03 -34.69
C LEU A 349 11.02 -8.39 -36.18
N LEU A 350 10.05 -9.24 -36.56
CA LEU A 350 9.88 -9.71 -37.93
C LEU A 350 9.45 -8.59 -38.89
N VAL A 351 8.66 -7.64 -38.38
CA VAL A 351 8.02 -6.59 -39.16
C VAL A 351 8.90 -5.35 -39.29
N THR A 352 9.79 -5.13 -38.32
CA THR A 352 10.75 -4.03 -38.34
C THR A 352 11.96 -4.39 -39.20
N GLU A 353 12.19 -3.69 -40.32
CA GLU A 353 13.41 -3.87 -41.11
C GLU A 353 14.58 -3.09 -40.48
N PRO A 354 15.71 -3.76 -40.15
CA PRO A 354 16.83 -3.14 -39.42
C PRO A 354 17.63 -2.12 -40.24
N ALA A 355 17.40 -2.04 -41.56
CA ALA A 355 18.28 -1.29 -42.46
C ALA A 355 17.88 0.19 -42.67
N HIS A 356 16.67 0.64 -42.30
CA HIS A 356 16.16 1.94 -42.74
C HIS A 356 15.38 2.81 -41.73
N ASP A 357 15.06 2.36 -40.50
CA ASP A 357 14.29 3.19 -39.55
C ASP A 357 14.55 2.81 -38.08
N ALA A 358 14.56 3.79 -37.16
CA ALA A 358 14.69 3.57 -35.71
C ALA A 358 13.45 2.93 -35.06
N SER A 359 12.54 2.41 -35.88
CA SER A 359 11.24 1.88 -35.47
C SER A 359 11.37 0.63 -34.61
N LEU A 360 12.40 -0.20 -34.81
CA LEU A 360 12.66 -1.38 -33.99
C LEU A 360 13.02 -0.98 -32.55
N GLU A 361 13.96 -0.06 -32.42
CA GLU A 361 14.49 0.39 -31.15
C GLU A 361 13.41 1.10 -30.32
N VAL A 362 12.58 1.92 -30.97
CA VAL A 362 11.43 2.57 -30.33
C VAL A 362 10.38 1.53 -29.93
N ALA A 363 10.07 0.55 -30.77
CA ALA A 363 9.13 -0.52 -30.42
C ALA A 363 9.63 -1.34 -29.21
N CYS A 364 10.91 -1.76 -29.22
CA CYS A 364 11.54 -2.43 -28.09
C CYS A 364 11.45 -1.59 -26.82
N ALA A 365 11.70 -0.28 -26.91
CA ALA A 365 11.62 0.63 -25.78
C ALA A 365 10.20 0.77 -25.21
N ILE A 366 9.19 0.80 -26.08
CA ILE A 366 7.78 0.81 -25.66
C ILE A 366 7.43 -0.50 -24.95
N LEU A 367 7.78 -1.66 -25.54
CA LEU A 367 7.48 -2.97 -24.95
C LEU A 367 8.17 -3.15 -23.59
N LEU A 368 9.47 -2.84 -23.52
CA LEU A 368 10.25 -2.92 -22.28
C LEU A 368 9.78 -1.90 -21.24
N GLY A 369 9.53 -0.65 -21.66
CA GLY A 369 9.06 0.43 -20.79
C GLY A 369 7.68 0.14 -20.20
N ALA A 370 6.73 -0.31 -21.03
CA ALA A 370 5.41 -0.73 -20.58
C ALA A 370 5.48 -1.95 -19.66
N GLY A 371 6.34 -2.93 -19.98
CA GLY A 371 6.53 -4.13 -19.17
C GLY A 371 7.13 -3.82 -17.80
N LEU A 372 8.24 -3.09 -17.75
CA LEU A 372 8.89 -2.66 -16.51
C LEU A 372 8.02 -1.71 -15.69
N GLY A 373 7.35 -0.77 -16.35
CA GLY A 373 6.41 0.15 -15.72
C GLY A 373 5.22 -0.59 -15.10
N SER A 374 4.64 -1.57 -15.82
CA SER A 374 3.57 -2.41 -15.30
C SER A 374 4.05 -3.26 -14.12
N TYR A 375 5.22 -3.89 -14.24
CA TYR A 375 5.82 -4.65 -13.16
C TYR A 375 6.03 -3.80 -11.90
N ALA A 376 6.62 -2.61 -12.06
CA ALA A 376 6.84 -1.67 -10.96
C ALA A 376 5.50 -1.26 -10.34
N TRP A 377 4.51 -0.86 -11.15
CA TRP A 377 3.19 -0.46 -10.66
C TRP A 377 2.51 -1.56 -9.84
N HIS A 378 2.48 -2.79 -10.35
CA HIS A 378 1.86 -3.91 -9.63
C HIS A 378 2.63 -4.28 -8.37
N ARG A 379 3.96 -4.14 -8.34
CA ARG A 379 4.75 -4.28 -7.11
C ARG A 379 4.42 -3.22 -6.07
N LEU A 380 4.15 -1.98 -6.50
CA LEU A 380 3.73 -0.91 -5.61
C LEU A 380 2.33 -1.14 -5.08
N GLU A 381 1.41 -1.63 -5.93
CA GLU A 381 0.06 -1.98 -5.50
C GLU A 381 0.07 -3.14 -4.51
N GLU A 382 0.87 -4.19 -4.75
CA GLU A 382 1.11 -5.28 -3.79
C GLU A 382 1.64 -4.73 -2.45
N GLY A 383 2.57 -3.78 -2.49
CA GLY A 383 3.09 -3.12 -1.30
C GLY A 383 2.03 -2.33 -0.54
N HIS A 384 1.14 -1.63 -1.25
CA HIS A 384 0.01 -0.92 -0.65
C HIS A 384 -1.02 -1.89 -0.04
N GLU A 385 -1.33 -2.99 -0.71
CA GLU A 385 -2.24 -4.03 -0.19
C GLU A 385 -1.66 -4.68 1.06
N LEU A 386 -0.37 -5.01 1.07
CA LEU A 386 0.33 -5.52 2.25
C LEU A 386 0.36 -4.50 3.40
N ALA A 387 0.59 -3.21 3.10
CA ALA A 387 0.57 -2.16 4.11
C ALA A 387 -0.84 -1.99 4.73
N ARG A 388 -1.91 -2.06 3.91
CA ARG A 388 -3.29 -2.06 4.40
C ARG A 388 -3.58 -3.28 5.28
N ALA A 389 -3.23 -4.47 4.83
CA ALA A 389 -3.42 -5.70 5.60
C ALA A 389 -2.66 -5.67 6.95
N ARG A 390 -1.46 -5.10 6.98
CA ARG A 390 -0.70 -4.86 8.22
C ARG A 390 -1.40 -3.87 9.14
N SER A 391 -1.92 -2.75 8.60
CA SER A 391 -2.70 -1.78 9.38
C SER A 391 -3.94 -2.41 10.00
N GLU A 392 -4.69 -3.22 9.25
CA GLU A 392 -5.86 -3.93 9.77
C GLU A 392 -5.50 -4.94 10.86
N THR A 393 -4.40 -5.69 10.65
CA THR A 393 -3.88 -6.62 11.66
C THR A 393 -3.45 -5.88 12.92
N TYR A 394 -2.81 -4.72 12.75
CA TYR A 394 -2.37 -3.89 13.85
C TYR A 394 -3.55 -3.35 14.67
N THR A 395 -4.58 -2.78 14.02
CA THR A 395 -5.80 -2.32 14.70
C THR A 395 -6.41 -3.43 15.56
N ARG A 396 -6.49 -4.66 15.04
CA ARG A 396 -6.96 -5.81 15.82
C ARG A 396 -6.07 -6.13 17.02
N GLN A 397 -4.75 -6.06 16.86
CA GLN A 397 -3.82 -6.28 17.98
C GLN A 397 -3.99 -5.23 19.09
N VAL A 398 -4.24 -3.98 18.72
CA VAL A 398 -4.56 -2.91 19.69
C VAL A 398 -5.84 -3.22 20.45
N GLU A 399 -6.93 -3.54 19.74
CA GLU A 399 -8.22 -3.88 20.36
C GLU A 399 -8.09 -5.07 21.32
N LEU A 400 -7.35 -6.12 20.91
CA LEU A 400 -7.08 -7.27 21.77
C LEU A 400 -6.25 -6.91 23.00
N ALA A 401 -5.23 -6.08 22.86
CA ALA A 401 -4.37 -5.66 23.97
C ALA A 401 -5.12 -4.79 24.98
N VAL A 402 -5.91 -3.82 24.49
CA VAL A 402 -6.75 -2.95 25.33
C VAL A 402 -7.76 -3.79 26.10
N ALA A 403 -8.49 -4.68 25.42
CA ALA A 403 -9.50 -5.50 26.07
C ALA A 403 -8.91 -6.52 27.05
N ALA A 404 -7.71 -7.07 26.77
CA ALA A 404 -6.99 -7.90 27.73
C ALA A 404 -6.57 -7.12 28.99
N ALA A 405 -6.11 -5.88 28.82
CA ALA A 405 -5.76 -5.01 29.95
C ALA A 405 -7.00 -4.69 30.81
N VAL A 406 -8.14 -4.36 30.19
CA VAL A 406 -9.41 -4.13 30.88
C VAL A 406 -9.87 -5.39 31.63
N GLY A 407 -9.74 -6.57 31.02
CA GLY A 407 -10.06 -7.85 31.68
C GLY A 407 -9.20 -8.13 32.91
N GLN A 408 -7.90 -7.82 32.84
CA GLN A 408 -6.99 -7.95 33.99
C GLN A 408 -7.36 -6.99 35.13
N GLU A 409 -7.72 -5.74 34.81
CA GLU A 409 -8.14 -4.75 35.80
C GLU A 409 -9.46 -5.17 36.49
N ARG A 410 -10.44 -5.69 35.73
CA ARG A 410 -11.69 -6.22 36.31
C ARG A 410 -11.43 -7.33 37.34
N LEU A 411 -10.47 -8.22 37.07
CA LEU A 411 -10.05 -9.27 38.01
C LEU A 411 -9.33 -8.72 39.24
N ALA A 412 -8.54 -7.65 39.08
CA ALA A 412 -7.89 -6.97 40.19
C ALA A 412 -8.93 -6.31 41.10
N VAL A 413 -9.85 -5.53 40.52
CA VAL A 413 -10.96 -4.89 41.26
C VAL A 413 -11.84 -5.94 41.95
N ALA A 414 -12.13 -7.07 41.30
CA ALA A 414 -12.89 -8.14 41.94
C ALA A 414 -12.17 -8.69 43.19
N ARG A 415 -10.85 -8.88 43.14
CA ARG A 415 -10.07 -9.30 44.31
C ARG A 415 -10.10 -8.27 45.42
N ASP A 416 -9.82 -7.01 45.11
CA ASP A 416 -9.80 -5.92 46.11
C ASP A 416 -11.18 -5.76 46.78
N LEU A 417 -12.26 -5.86 46.01
CA LEU A 417 -13.62 -5.80 46.53
C LEU A 417 -13.98 -7.00 47.38
N HIS A 418 -13.55 -8.20 46.99
CA HIS A 418 -13.76 -9.39 47.79
C HIS A 418 -13.08 -9.25 49.16
N ASP A 419 -11.83 -8.79 49.19
CA ASP A 419 -11.04 -8.67 50.42
C ASP A 419 -11.64 -7.60 51.36
N VAL A 420 -11.95 -6.41 50.84
CA VAL A 420 -12.53 -5.32 51.64
C VAL A 420 -13.93 -5.69 52.15
N ALA A 421 -14.79 -6.24 51.28
CA ALA A 421 -16.17 -6.53 51.67
C ALA A 421 -16.27 -7.76 52.58
N SER A 422 -15.46 -8.80 52.36
CA SER A 422 -15.39 -9.97 53.25
C SER A 422 -14.85 -9.58 54.62
N GLY A 423 -13.88 -8.66 54.68
CA GLY A 423 -13.38 -8.11 55.93
C GLY A 423 -14.46 -7.35 56.70
N ALA A 424 -15.07 -6.33 56.09
CA ALA A 424 -16.05 -5.49 56.78
C ALA A 424 -17.32 -6.25 57.17
N ILE A 425 -17.95 -6.95 56.23
CA ILE A 425 -19.22 -7.67 56.49
C ILE A 425 -18.96 -8.90 57.36
N GLY A 426 -17.82 -9.59 57.17
CA GLY A 426 -17.44 -10.75 57.98
C GLY A 426 -17.29 -10.40 59.46
N VAL A 427 -16.64 -9.28 59.78
CA VAL A 427 -16.53 -8.78 61.15
C VAL A 427 -17.91 -8.41 61.71
N MET A 428 -18.75 -7.69 60.96
CA MET A 428 -20.11 -7.34 61.41
C MET A 428 -20.98 -8.59 61.66
N MET A 429 -20.89 -9.60 60.79
CA MET A 429 -21.57 -10.89 60.95
C MET A 429 -21.06 -11.69 62.15
N LEU A 430 -19.75 -11.65 62.42
CA LEU A 430 -19.14 -12.28 63.59
C LEU A 430 -19.69 -11.67 64.88
N HIS A 431 -19.66 -10.34 64.99
CA HIS A 431 -20.20 -9.63 66.15
C HIS A 431 -21.71 -9.80 66.32
N ALA A 432 -22.48 -9.80 65.22
CA ALA A 432 -23.91 -10.14 65.26
C ALA A 432 -24.16 -11.56 65.78
N SER A 433 -23.31 -12.52 65.40
CA SER A 433 -23.40 -13.91 65.89
C SER A 433 -23.03 -14.02 67.37
N VAL A 434 -22.01 -13.29 67.83
CA VAL A 434 -21.64 -13.21 69.25
C VAL A 434 -22.79 -12.61 70.07
N ALA A 435 -23.42 -11.53 69.60
CA ALA A 435 -24.57 -10.92 70.25
C ALA A 435 -25.75 -11.91 70.38
N ALA A 436 -26.05 -12.67 69.32
CA ALA A 436 -27.12 -13.67 69.33
C ALA A 436 -26.88 -14.80 70.35
N VAL A 437 -25.64 -15.27 70.48
CA VAL A 437 -25.27 -16.35 71.42
C VAL A 437 -25.22 -15.83 72.87
N LYS A 438 -24.68 -14.63 73.09
CA LYS A 438 -24.49 -14.07 74.44
C LYS A 438 -25.73 -13.41 75.02
N ARG A 439 -26.74 -13.12 74.22
CA ARG A 439 -28.00 -12.45 74.61
C ARG A 439 -28.55 -12.82 75.99
N THR A 440 -28.66 -14.10 76.30
CA THR A 440 -29.30 -14.60 77.54
C THR A 440 -28.31 -14.80 78.68
N ALA A 441 -27.08 -15.23 78.38
CA ALA A 441 -26.06 -15.57 79.36
C ALA A 441 -25.24 -14.36 79.82
N ASP A 442 -25.02 -13.38 78.93
CA ASP A 442 -24.26 -12.16 79.19
C ASP A 442 -24.79 -11.01 78.29
N PRO A 443 -25.87 -10.34 78.73
CA PRO A 443 -26.49 -9.26 77.96
C PRO A 443 -25.59 -8.04 77.77
N VAL A 444 -24.60 -7.85 78.65
CA VAL A 444 -23.64 -6.74 78.54
C VAL A 444 -22.67 -7.01 77.40
N ALA A 445 -22.06 -8.20 77.36
CA ALA A 445 -21.22 -8.60 76.24
C ALA A 445 -21.97 -8.63 74.90
N ALA A 446 -23.26 -8.99 74.90
CA ALA A 446 -24.09 -8.94 73.69
C ALA A 446 -24.28 -7.51 73.15
N ARG A 447 -24.46 -6.52 74.03
CA ARG A 447 -24.56 -5.11 73.64
C ARG A 447 -23.22 -4.57 73.17
N THR A 448 -22.12 -4.92 73.83
CA THR A 448 -20.77 -4.55 73.39
C THR A 448 -20.48 -5.09 71.98
N ALA A 449 -20.87 -6.33 71.70
CA ALA A 449 -20.73 -6.88 70.36
C ALA A 449 -21.58 -6.11 69.32
N LEU A 450 -22.78 -5.65 69.65
CA LEU A 450 -23.57 -4.80 68.73
C LEU A 450 -23.00 -3.39 68.58
N ASP A 451 -22.34 -2.85 69.61
CA ASP A 451 -21.63 -1.57 69.54
C ASP A 451 -20.42 -1.66 68.60
N ASP A 452 -19.76 -2.82 68.51
CA ASP A 452 -18.67 -3.04 67.54
C ASP A 452 -19.17 -3.14 66.07
N VAL A 453 -20.47 -3.31 65.86
CA VAL A 453 -21.12 -3.29 64.53
C VAL A 453 -21.57 -1.86 64.12
N ALA A 454 -21.75 -0.96 65.09
CA ALA A 454 -22.32 0.37 64.89
C ALA A 454 -21.26 1.48 64.78
#